data_AF-A0A0A8EX22-F1
#
_entry.id   AF-A0A0A8EX22-F1
#
_cell.length_a   1.000
_cell.length_b   1.000
_cell.length_c   1.000
_cell.angle_alpha   90.00
_cell.angle_beta   90.00
_cell.angle_gamma   90.00
#
_symmetry.space_group_name_H-M   'P 1'
#
loop_
_entity.id
_entity.type
_entity.pdbx_description
1 polymer ?
#
loop_
_entity_poly.entity_id
_entity_poly.type
_entity_poly.pdbx_seq_one_letter_code
_entity_poly.pdbx_strand_id
1 'polypeptide(L)'
;MPDTIADLARRLAGLERRVTALERAQRAPYPPWRHLPLTGHTAVPDPAQRPQLRANPWNTLEFSGRIGLPEGRAVDGSIVALLPDGYRPAAPRTVPVASDAARRELHLDLDLKGQVTLRVQDGGTVKATWLSLDGASCRLDGDDEE
;
A
#
# COMPACT_ATOMS: atom_id res chain seq x y z
N MET A 1 -31.39 29.75 1.28
CA MET A 1 -30.33 29.27 2.19
C MET A 1 -30.47 27.77 2.28
N PRO A 2 -29.46 26.97 1.88
CA PRO A 2 -29.49 25.54 2.14
C PRO A 2 -29.55 25.31 3.66
N ASP A 3 -30.32 24.31 4.07
CA ASP A 3 -30.75 24.10 5.45
C ASP A 3 -29.59 23.54 6.29
N THR A 4 -28.86 24.43 6.96
CA THR A 4 -27.65 24.14 7.76
C THR A 4 -27.87 23.02 8.78
N ILE A 5 -29.11 22.86 9.27
CA ILE A 5 -29.49 21.81 10.22
C ILE A 5 -29.47 20.44 9.55
N ALA A 6 -29.96 20.34 8.31
CA ALA A 6 -29.95 19.10 7.54
C ALA A 6 -28.53 18.66 7.17
N ASP A 7 -27.64 19.61 6.85
CA ASP A 7 -26.22 19.34 6.62
C ASP A 7 -25.51 18.85 7.89
N LEU A 8 -25.76 19.51 9.03
CA LEU A 8 -25.22 19.07 10.33
C LEU A 8 -25.70 17.67 10.70
N ALA A 9 -26.99 17.37 10.51
CA ALA A 9 -27.56 16.05 10.77
C ALA A 9 -26.90 14.96 9.89
N ARG A 10 -26.65 15.25 8.60
CA ARG A 10 -25.94 14.33 7.70
C ARG A 10 -24.50 14.08 8.17
N ARG A 11 -23.78 15.13 8.57
CA ARG A 11 -22.40 15.03 9.08
C ARG A 11 -22.33 14.22 10.38
N LEU A 12 -23.24 14.45 11.33
CA LEU A 12 -23.31 13.70 12.58
C LEU A 12 -23.59 12.21 12.33
N ALA A 13 -24.56 11.88 11.47
CA ALA A 13 -24.84 10.50 11.09
C ALA A 13 -23.63 9.83 10.39
N GLY A 14 -22.86 10.60 9.61
CA GLY A 14 -21.57 10.15 9.06
C GLY A 14 -20.56 9.80 10.14
N LEU A 15 -20.40 10.67 11.15
CA LEU A 15 -19.49 10.46 12.27
C LEU A 15 -19.89 9.26 13.14
N GLU A 16 -21.17 9.11 13.49
CA GLU A 16 -21.67 7.98 14.29
C GLU A 16 -21.38 6.63 13.60
N ARG A 17 -21.57 6.56 12.28
CA ARG A 17 -21.22 5.36 11.49
C ARG A 17 -19.72 5.07 11.53
N ARG A 18 -18.88 6.10 11.43
CA ARG A 18 -17.41 5.95 11.51
C ARG A 18 -16.97 5.46 12.89
N VAL A 19 -17.49 6.04 13.96
CA VAL A 19 -17.18 5.63 15.34
C VAL A 19 -17.59 4.17 15.55
N THR A 20 -18.80 3.80 15.17
CA THR A 20 -19.28 2.41 15.29
C THR A 20 -18.40 1.42 14.51
N ALA A 21 -17.95 1.81 13.31
CA ALA A 21 -17.04 0.99 12.52
C ALA A 21 -15.67 0.83 13.21
N LEU A 22 -15.12 1.91 13.76
CA LEU A 22 -13.85 1.90 14.50
C LEU A 22 -13.92 1.04 15.77
N GLU A 23 -15.00 1.14 16.56
CA GLU A 23 -15.18 0.34 17.77
C GLU A 23 -15.28 -1.16 17.46
N ARG A 24 -15.96 -1.53 16.35
CA ARG A 24 -15.99 -2.92 15.87
C ARG A 24 -14.61 -3.37 15.42
N ALA A 25 -13.91 -2.54 14.66
CA ALA A 25 -12.56 -2.80 14.17
C ALA A 25 -11.56 -3.02 15.32
N GLN A 26 -11.65 -2.23 16.39
CA GLN A 26 -10.80 -2.35 17.57
C GLN A 26 -10.98 -3.68 18.31
N ARG A 27 -12.19 -4.24 18.28
CA ARG A 27 -12.51 -5.52 18.93
C ARG A 27 -12.24 -6.74 18.03
N ALA A 28 -12.02 -6.52 16.73
CA ALA A 28 -11.74 -7.59 15.80
C ALA A 28 -10.30 -8.12 15.98
N PRO A 29 -10.09 -9.43 15.85
CA PRO A 29 -8.74 -9.98 15.81
C PRO A 29 -7.97 -9.40 14.62
N TYR A 30 -6.68 -9.13 14.81
CA TYR A 30 -5.84 -8.57 13.77
C TYR A 30 -5.74 -9.55 12.59
N PRO A 31 -6.02 -9.13 11.35
CA PRO A 31 -5.97 -10.03 10.20
C PRO A 31 -4.57 -10.63 9.99
N PRO A 32 -4.48 -11.90 9.57
CA PRO A 32 -3.20 -12.55 9.33
C PRO A 32 -2.53 -11.98 8.06
N TRP A 33 -1.20 -12.09 8.02
CA TRP A 33 -0.42 -11.81 6.83
C TRP A 33 -0.76 -12.79 5.69
N ARG A 34 -0.78 -12.27 4.47
CA ARG A 34 -0.95 -13.04 3.24
C ARG A 34 0.22 -12.81 2.31
N HIS A 35 0.54 -13.80 1.48
CA HIS A 35 1.60 -13.69 0.48
C HIS A 35 1.30 -12.56 -0.52
N LEU A 36 2.30 -11.71 -0.80
CA LEU A 36 2.25 -10.74 -1.90
C LEU A 36 2.77 -11.40 -3.18
N PRO A 37 1.91 -11.63 -4.19
CA PRO A 37 2.33 -12.18 -5.47
C PRO A 37 3.30 -11.23 -6.19
N LEU A 38 4.56 -11.66 -6.27
CA LEU A 38 5.59 -10.95 -7.01
C LEU A 38 5.53 -11.27 -8.50
N THR A 39 5.98 -10.35 -9.35
CA THR A 39 6.15 -10.63 -10.79
C THR A 39 7.40 -11.48 -11.01
N GLY A 40 7.39 -12.32 -12.07
CA GLY A 40 8.44 -13.33 -12.32
C GLY A 40 9.86 -12.78 -12.57
N HIS A 41 10.00 -11.45 -12.71
CA HIS A 41 11.30 -10.79 -12.86
C HIS A 41 11.92 -10.38 -11.52
N THR A 42 11.20 -10.52 -10.42
CA THR A 42 11.68 -10.16 -9.08
C THR A 42 11.98 -11.41 -8.26
N ALA A 43 12.95 -11.28 -7.35
CA ALA A 43 13.39 -12.38 -6.50
C ALA A 43 12.92 -12.20 -5.06
N VAL A 44 12.93 -13.27 -4.29
CA VAL A 44 12.76 -13.24 -2.84
C VAL A 44 14.13 -13.45 -2.18
N PRO A 45 14.77 -12.41 -1.62
CA PRO A 45 16.14 -12.52 -1.10
C PRO A 45 16.26 -13.49 0.08
N ASP A 46 15.23 -13.55 0.92
CA ASP A 46 15.11 -14.51 2.02
C ASP A 46 13.81 -15.32 1.89
N PRO A 47 13.87 -16.60 1.50
CA PRO A 47 12.70 -17.46 1.36
C PRO A 47 11.88 -17.64 2.65
N ALA A 48 12.50 -17.44 3.82
CA ALA A 48 11.81 -17.47 5.11
C ALA A 48 11.00 -16.20 5.38
N GLN A 49 11.36 -15.08 4.75
CA GLN A 49 10.72 -13.77 4.87
C GLN A 49 10.17 -13.31 3.52
N ARG A 50 9.27 -14.11 2.95
CA ARG A 50 8.59 -13.76 1.69
C ARG A 50 7.81 -12.44 1.86
N PRO A 51 7.76 -11.59 0.83
CA PRO A 51 6.88 -10.43 0.83
C PRO A 51 5.44 -10.78 1.15
N GLN A 52 4.87 -10.02 2.06
CA GLN A 52 3.54 -10.22 2.60
C GLN A 52 2.77 -8.90 2.63
N LEU A 53 1.45 -9.03 2.63
CA LEU A 53 0.51 -7.94 2.83
C LEU A 53 -0.60 -8.34 3.79
N ARG A 54 -1.25 -7.33 4.37
CA ARG A 54 -2.56 -7.48 5.02
C ARG A 54 -3.30 -6.15 5.01
N ALA A 55 -4.61 -6.22 5.12
CA ALA A 55 -5.45 -5.05 5.35
C ALA A 55 -5.81 -5.08 6.83
N ASN A 56 -5.45 -4.03 7.55
CA ASN A 56 -5.80 -3.93 8.96
C ASN A 56 -7.27 -3.49 9.13
N PRO A 57 -7.84 -3.60 10.35
CA PRO A 57 -9.23 -3.23 10.61
C PRO A 57 -9.58 -1.76 10.35
N TRP A 58 -8.57 -0.90 10.17
CA TRP A 58 -8.71 0.53 9.87
C TRP A 58 -8.54 0.85 8.38
N ASN A 59 -8.75 -0.14 7.49
CA ASN A 59 -8.59 0.00 6.04
C ASN A 59 -7.20 0.46 5.60
N THR A 60 -6.16 0.15 6.38
CA THR A 60 -4.77 0.38 5.94
C THR A 60 -4.21 -0.92 5.40
N LEU A 61 -3.71 -0.87 4.17
CA LEU A 61 -2.88 -1.90 3.58
C LEU A 61 -1.47 -1.78 4.13
N GLU A 62 -0.99 -2.85 4.76
CA GLU A 62 0.34 -2.95 5.33
C GLU A 62 1.15 -3.97 4.55
N PHE A 63 2.44 -3.71 4.41
CA PHE A 63 3.38 -4.61 3.76
C PHE A 63 4.51 -5.01 4.70
N SER A 64 5.14 -6.14 4.40
CA SER A 64 6.34 -6.63 5.08
C SER A 64 7.17 -7.52 4.16
N GLY A 65 8.45 -7.65 4.46
CA GLY A 65 9.41 -8.46 3.74
C GLY A 65 10.22 -7.66 2.72
N ARG A 66 11.03 -8.36 1.94
CA ARG A 66 11.98 -7.76 0.99
C ARG A 66 11.81 -8.32 -0.41
N ILE A 67 11.92 -7.45 -1.41
CA ILE A 67 11.92 -7.80 -2.83
C ILE A 67 13.33 -7.64 -3.37
N GLY A 68 13.84 -8.66 -4.05
CA GLY A 68 15.09 -8.62 -4.80
C GLY A 68 14.84 -8.11 -6.22
N LEU A 69 15.66 -7.16 -6.66
CA LEU A 69 15.51 -6.52 -7.96
C LEU A 69 16.33 -7.23 -9.04
N PRO A 70 15.78 -7.42 -10.25
CA PRO A 70 16.48 -8.06 -11.35
C PRO A 70 17.76 -7.30 -11.69
N GLU A 71 18.83 -8.04 -11.99
CA GLU A 71 20.11 -7.50 -12.44
C GLU A 71 20.73 -6.45 -11.50
N GLY A 72 20.27 -6.39 -10.24
CA GLY A 72 20.72 -5.39 -9.27
C GLY A 72 20.35 -3.95 -9.65
N ARG A 73 19.21 -3.76 -10.33
CA ARG A 73 18.74 -2.44 -10.77
C ARG A 73 17.27 -2.20 -10.42
N ALA A 74 17.01 -1.00 -9.91
CA ALA A 74 15.68 -0.41 -9.94
C ALA A 74 15.47 0.27 -11.29
N VAL A 75 14.37 -0.08 -11.96
CA VAL A 75 13.94 0.52 -13.22
C VAL A 75 12.59 1.16 -12.99
N ASP A 76 12.51 2.46 -13.24
CA ASP A 76 11.28 3.24 -13.14
C ASP A 76 10.19 2.68 -14.06
N GLY A 77 8.98 2.53 -13.54
CA GLY A 77 7.84 1.96 -14.27
C GLY A 77 7.79 0.43 -14.31
N SER A 78 8.75 -0.27 -13.69
CA SER A 78 8.72 -1.74 -13.65
C SER A 78 7.66 -2.27 -12.69
N ILE A 79 6.86 -3.25 -13.14
CA ILE A 79 5.84 -3.88 -12.29
C ILE A 79 6.50 -4.96 -11.42
N VAL A 80 6.46 -4.79 -10.10
CA VAL A 80 7.15 -5.67 -9.14
C VAL A 80 6.22 -6.66 -8.44
N ALA A 81 4.93 -6.33 -8.32
CA ALA A 81 3.94 -7.20 -7.69
C ALA A 81 2.52 -6.93 -8.21
N LEU A 82 1.61 -7.86 -7.90
CA LEU A 82 0.17 -7.72 -8.13
C LEU A 82 -0.58 -7.94 -6.83
N LEU A 83 -1.38 -6.96 -6.42
CA LEU A 83 -2.23 -7.05 -5.25
C LEU A 83 -3.37 -8.05 -5.50
N PRO A 84 -3.62 -8.99 -4.57
CA PRO A 84 -4.78 -9.87 -4.65
C PRO A 84 -6.10 -9.09 -4.59
N ASP A 85 -7.17 -9.71 -5.05
CA ASP A 85 -8.52 -9.16 -4.92
C ASP A 85 -8.86 -8.85 -3.46
N GLY A 86 -9.53 -7.71 -3.24
CA GLY A 86 -9.85 -7.20 -1.91
C GLY A 86 -8.76 -6.35 -1.25
N TYR A 87 -7.57 -6.22 -1.87
CA TYR A 87 -6.47 -5.38 -1.38
C TYR A 87 -6.17 -4.19 -2.30
N ARG A 88 -7.00 -3.96 -3.31
CA ARG A 88 -6.84 -2.85 -4.25
C ARG A 88 -7.27 -1.55 -3.58
N PRO A 89 -6.48 -0.48 -3.65
CA PRO A 89 -6.88 0.79 -3.09
C PRO A 89 -7.99 1.42 -3.96
N ALA A 90 -8.86 2.21 -3.34
CA ALA A 90 -9.93 2.93 -4.04
C ALA A 90 -9.44 4.15 -4.83
N ALA A 91 -8.22 4.62 -4.54
CA ALA A 91 -7.50 5.67 -5.27
C ALA A 91 -6.04 5.23 -5.49
N PRO A 92 -5.34 5.72 -6.53
CA PRO A 92 -3.91 5.48 -6.68
C PRO A 92 -3.13 5.94 -5.45
N ARG A 93 -2.16 5.13 -5.00
CA ARG A 93 -1.32 5.44 -3.83
C ARG A 93 0.15 5.32 -4.18
N THR A 94 0.96 6.23 -3.67
CA THR A 94 2.42 6.16 -3.74
C THR A 94 2.97 5.95 -2.34
N VAL A 95 3.74 4.89 -2.14
CA VAL A 95 4.33 4.58 -0.84
C VAL A 95 5.86 4.60 -0.91
N PRO A 96 6.55 5.29 0.01
CA PRO A 96 8.01 5.22 0.08
C PRO A 96 8.43 3.83 0.56
N VAL A 97 9.57 3.34 0.05
CA VAL A 97 10.17 2.07 0.47
C VAL A 97 11.65 2.26 0.76
N ALA A 98 12.16 1.55 1.76
CA ALA A 98 13.59 1.53 2.01
C ALA A 98 14.30 0.67 0.96
N SER A 99 15.53 1.02 0.59
CA SER A 99 16.32 0.29 -0.40
C SER A 99 17.82 0.48 -0.16
N ASP A 100 18.65 -0.29 -0.86
CA ASP A 100 20.08 -0.06 -0.97
C ASP A 100 20.47 0.89 -2.12
N ALA A 101 19.49 1.57 -2.74
CA ALA A 101 19.76 2.52 -3.80
C ALA A 101 20.62 3.69 -3.27
N ALA A 102 21.72 3.96 -3.95
CA ALA A 102 22.60 5.06 -3.56
C ALA A 102 21.92 6.41 -3.82
N ARG A 103 21.52 7.10 -2.74
CA ARG A 103 21.04 8.50 -2.73
C ARG A 103 19.82 8.79 -3.62
N ARG A 104 19.02 7.77 -3.98
CA ARG A 104 17.74 7.97 -4.68
C ARG A 104 16.64 7.26 -3.90
N GLU A 105 15.57 7.99 -3.63
CA GLU A 105 14.40 7.41 -3.00
C GLU A 105 13.65 6.54 -4.00
N LEU A 106 13.21 5.37 -3.53
CA LEU A 106 12.35 4.47 -4.28
C LEU A 106 10.95 4.50 -3.66
N HIS A 107 9.96 4.45 -4.53
CA HIS A 107 8.56 4.40 -4.15
C HIS A 107 7.88 3.24 -4.87
N LEU A 108 6.74 2.81 -4.34
CA LEU A 108 5.81 1.92 -5.04
C LEU A 108 4.53 2.68 -5.35
N ASP A 109 4.16 2.71 -6.61
CA ASP A 109 2.88 3.20 -7.08
C ASP A 109 1.90 2.03 -7.17
N LEU A 110 0.79 2.13 -6.46
CA LEU A 110 -0.31 1.16 -6.43
C LEU A 110 -1.46 1.74 -7.22
N ASP A 111 -1.91 1.03 -8.25
CA ASP A 111 -3.04 1.44 -9.07
C ASP A 111 -4.37 0.76 -8.68
N LEU A 112 -5.47 1.21 -9.29
CA LEU A 112 -6.81 0.68 -9.07
C LEU A 112 -6.99 -0.76 -9.59
N LYS A 113 -6.10 -1.22 -10.47
CA LYS A 113 -6.07 -2.59 -10.99
C LYS A 113 -5.28 -3.53 -10.07
N GLY A 114 -4.64 -3.00 -9.04
CA GLY A 114 -3.79 -3.74 -8.12
C GLY A 114 -2.36 -3.94 -8.63
N GLN A 115 -1.92 -3.24 -9.67
CA GLN A 115 -0.53 -3.27 -10.09
C GLN A 115 0.32 -2.46 -9.12
N VAL A 116 1.46 -3.04 -8.73
CA VAL A 116 2.46 -2.39 -7.89
C VAL A 116 3.69 -2.12 -8.75
N THR A 117 3.92 -0.84 -9.02
CA THR A 117 4.95 -0.36 -9.94
C THR A 117 6.06 0.33 -9.16
N LEU A 118 7.30 0.01 -9.46
CA LEU A 118 8.47 0.68 -8.89
C LEU A 118 8.64 2.06 -9.52
N ARG A 119 8.80 3.07 -8.66
CA ARG A 119 9.10 4.45 -9.05
C ARG A 119 10.43 4.89 -8.49
N VAL A 120 11.28 5.44 -9.35
CA VAL A 120 12.57 6.03 -8.97
C VAL A 120 12.41 7.55 -8.88
N GLN A 121 12.87 8.18 -7.80
CA GLN A 121 12.91 9.64 -7.67
C GLN A 121 13.68 10.25 -8.86
N ASP A 122 13.02 11.06 -9.69
CA ASP A 122 13.49 11.64 -10.98
C ASP A 122 13.57 10.67 -12.17
N GLY A 123 13.00 9.47 -12.05
CA GLY A 123 12.87 8.50 -13.14
C GLY A 123 14.17 7.81 -13.57
N GLY A 124 14.06 6.97 -14.61
CA GLY A 124 15.17 6.24 -15.20
C GLY A 124 15.55 4.97 -14.44
N THR A 125 16.86 4.73 -14.27
CA THR A 125 17.37 3.53 -13.59
C THR A 125 18.40 3.88 -12.53
N VAL A 126 18.43 3.13 -11.43
CA VAL A 126 19.45 3.25 -10.39
C VAL A 126 19.89 1.87 -9.93
N LYS A 127 21.16 1.75 -9.52
CA LYS A 127 21.68 0.53 -8.92
C LYS A 127 21.01 0.31 -7.57
N ALA A 128 20.33 -0.83 -7.42
CA ALA A 128 19.65 -1.26 -6.20
C ALA A 128 19.42 -2.77 -6.30
N THR A 129 19.85 -3.53 -5.31
CA THR A 129 19.69 -4.99 -5.30
C THR A 129 18.43 -5.43 -4.58
N TRP A 130 17.88 -4.59 -3.71
CA TRP A 130 16.65 -4.89 -2.98
C TRP A 130 15.85 -3.65 -2.61
N LEU A 131 14.56 -3.87 -2.32
CA LEU A 131 13.69 -2.93 -1.63
C LEU A 131 12.98 -3.62 -0.47
N SER A 132 12.83 -2.91 0.64
CA SER A 132 12.19 -3.37 1.86
C SER A 132 10.79 -2.80 1.95
N LEU A 133 9.83 -3.68 2.16
CA LEU A 133 8.43 -3.33 2.36
C LEU A 133 8.07 -3.11 3.83
N ASP A 134 8.98 -3.43 4.75
CA ASP A 134 8.74 -3.28 6.18
C ASP A 134 8.42 -1.81 6.54
N GLY A 135 7.25 -1.60 7.13
CA GLY A 135 6.74 -0.28 7.49
C GLY A 135 6.06 0.47 6.33
N ALA A 136 6.10 -0.05 5.10
CA ALA A 136 5.34 0.51 4.00
C ALA A 136 3.85 0.22 4.22
N SER A 137 3.03 1.26 4.11
CA SER A 137 1.58 1.14 4.26
C SER A 137 0.84 2.26 3.54
N CYS A 138 -0.40 2.01 3.17
CA CYS A 138 -1.29 3.03 2.60
C CYS A 138 -2.75 2.77 2.96
N ARG A 139 -3.57 3.81 2.84
CA ARG A 139 -5.02 3.72 2.99
C ARG A 139 -5.67 3.08 1.77
N LEU A 140 -6.57 2.12 2.01
CA LEU A 140 -7.39 1.46 0.99
C LEU A 140 -8.63 2.27 0.63
N ASP A 141 -9.15 3.05 1.58
CA ASP A 141 -10.23 4.00 1.32
C ASP A 141 -9.75 5.15 0.43
N GLY A 142 -10.68 5.75 -0.32
CA GLY A 142 -10.44 7.03 -0.99
C GLY A 142 -10.25 8.12 0.06
N ASP A 143 -9.71 9.27 -0.36
CA ASP A 143 -9.79 10.43 0.51
C ASP A 143 -11.29 10.70 0.73
N ASP A 144 -11.72 10.80 1.99
CA ASP A 144 -13.10 11.17 2.30
C ASP A 144 -13.35 12.53 1.62
N GLU A 145 -14.04 12.55 0.48
CA GLU A 145 -14.35 13.79 -0.24
C GLU A 145 -15.13 14.73 0.71
N GLU A 146 -14.64 15.98 0.80
CA GLU A 146 -15.22 17.11 1.53
C GLU A 146 -16.63 17.50 1.06
#